data_AF-A0A1Y4JVB0-F1
#
_entry.id   AF-A0A1Y4JVB0-F1
#
_cell.length_a   1.000
_cell.length_b   1.000
_cell.length_c   1.000
_cell.angle_alpha   90.00
_cell.angle_beta   90.00
_cell.angle_gamma   90.00
#
_symmetry.space_group_name_H-M   'P 1'
#
loop_
_entity.id
_entity.type
_entity.pdbx_description
1 polymer ?
#
loop_
_entity_poly.entity_id
_entity_poly.type
_entity_poly.pdbx_seq_one_letter_code
_entity_poly.pdbx_strand_id
1 'polypeptide(L)'
;MKRFVFWHIFVAALLMASNSRAQSLKDLLNKENIEKVVNAVTGKSTASMEGTWIYTGSAIEFESDNLLQKAGGSVAAGAAESKLNEQLAKVGIKEGQMSFTFNADSTFTAKVGAKSIKGTYSYDTSTQHANLKFMKLIPLSAKVNCTSANMDLLFNSDKLLKLITLISSKSNNTTLKTIGSLANSYDGMMLGFALKKE
;
A
#
# COMPACT_ATOMS: atom_id res chain seq x y z
N MET A 1 21.96 22.62 -4.38
CA MET A 1 21.22 23.60 -3.55
C MET A 1 19.79 23.94 -4.04
N LYS A 2 19.36 23.60 -5.27
CA LYS A 2 18.01 23.95 -5.79
C LYS A 2 16.85 22.98 -5.43
N ARG A 3 17.14 21.80 -4.87
CA ARG A 3 16.13 20.76 -4.54
C ARG A 3 15.44 20.96 -3.18
N PHE A 4 16.17 21.47 -2.18
CA PHE A 4 15.63 21.74 -0.83
C PHE A 4 14.67 22.94 -0.79
N VAL A 5 14.88 23.93 -1.68
CA VAL A 5 14.03 25.12 -1.79
C VAL A 5 12.67 24.75 -2.41
N PHE A 6 12.64 23.80 -3.35
CA PHE A 6 11.38 23.27 -3.93
C PHE A 6 10.52 22.55 -2.88
N TRP A 7 11.14 21.82 -1.94
CA TRP A 7 10.45 21.17 -0.83
C TRP A 7 9.77 22.17 0.11
N HIS A 8 10.46 23.27 0.47
CA HIS A 8 9.89 24.31 1.32
C HIS A 8 8.77 25.08 0.62
N ILE A 9 8.89 25.33 -0.69
CA ILE A 9 7.85 26.00 -1.48
C ILE A 9 6.63 25.09 -1.66
N PHE A 10 6.81 23.79 -1.83
CA PHE A 10 5.70 22.82 -1.94
C PHE A 10 4.93 22.67 -0.61
N VAL A 11 5.66 22.59 0.51
CA VAL A 11 5.06 22.55 1.86
C VAL A 11 4.34 23.87 2.18
N ALA A 12 4.92 25.02 1.82
CA ALA A 12 4.28 26.33 2.01
C ALA A 12 3.03 26.52 1.13
N ALA A 13 3.05 26.02 -0.11
CA ALA A 13 1.88 26.08 -1.01
C ALA A 13 0.72 25.20 -0.52
N LEU A 14 1.00 24.07 0.13
CA LEU A 14 0.00 23.23 0.80
C LEU A 14 -0.60 23.93 2.03
N LEU A 15 0.19 24.72 2.75
CA LEU A 15 -0.25 25.48 3.92
C LEU A 15 -1.11 26.70 3.57
N MET A 16 -0.94 27.33 2.41
CA MET A 16 -1.71 28.52 2.02
C MET A 16 -3.05 28.22 1.30
N ALA A 17 -3.32 26.95 0.95
CA ALA A 17 -4.62 26.51 0.43
C ALA A 17 -5.57 25.97 1.53
N SER A 18 -5.26 26.23 2.80
CA SER A 18 -5.82 25.50 3.95
C SER A 18 -6.97 26.21 4.68
N ASN A 19 -7.75 27.07 4.03
CA ASN A 19 -8.98 27.59 4.66
C ASN A 19 -10.17 26.62 4.54
N SER A 20 -10.02 25.47 3.89
CA SER A 20 -11.12 24.49 3.72
C SER A 20 -10.75 23.04 4.03
N ARG A 21 -9.52 22.76 4.55
CA ARG A 21 -9.00 21.39 4.79
C ARG A 21 -8.87 21.00 6.27
N ALA A 22 -9.30 21.85 7.20
CA ALA A 22 -9.18 21.56 8.63
C ALA A 22 -10.18 20.51 9.14
N GLN A 23 -11.30 20.30 8.43
CA GLN A 23 -12.35 19.37 8.86
C GLN A 23 -11.97 17.90 8.63
N SER A 24 -11.26 17.59 7.54
CA SER A 24 -10.84 16.22 7.20
C SER A 24 -9.66 15.71 8.02
N LEU A 25 -8.75 16.59 8.44
CA LEU A 25 -7.61 16.23 9.30
C LEU A 25 -8.05 15.92 10.73
N LYS A 26 -9.10 16.59 11.22
CA LYS A 26 -9.67 16.31 12.55
C LYS A 26 -10.39 14.95 12.58
N ASP A 27 -11.02 14.55 11.47
CA ASP A 27 -11.64 13.23 11.31
C ASP A 27 -10.60 12.10 11.13
N LEU A 28 -9.48 12.37 10.45
CA LEU A 28 -8.35 11.43 10.33
C LEU A 28 -7.65 11.16 11.67
N LEU A 29 -7.70 12.11 12.61
CA LEU A 29 -7.08 12.03 13.93
C LEU A 29 -8.05 11.65 15.05
N ASN A 30 -9.27 11.20 14.71
CA ASN A 30 -10.22 10.71 15.71
C ASN A 30 -9.70 9.46 16.41
N LYS A 31 -10.01 9.36 17.71
CA LYS A 31 -9.55 8.32 18.64
C LYS A 31 -9.78 6.88 18.14
N GLU A 32 -10.85 6.64 17.38
CA GLU A 32 -11.14 5.36 16.72
C GLU A 32 -10.09 4.94 15.66
N ASN A 33 -9.51 5.90 14.92
CA ASN A 33 -8.44 5.62 13.95
C ASN A 33 -7.07 5.49 14.65
N ILE A 34 -6.89 6.12 15.81
CA ILE A 34 -5.66 6.01 16.61
C ILE A 34 -5.53 4.60 17.20
N GLU A 35 -6.63 3.96 17.61
CA GLU A 35 -6.61 2.56 18.07
C GLU A 35 -6.23 1.58 16.95
N LYS A 36 -6.55 1.88 15.67
CA LYS A 36 -6.04 1.12 14.52
C LYS A 36 -4.54 1.30 14.28
N VAL A 37 -3.99 2.49 14.57
CA VAL A 37 -2.55 2.78 14.43
C VAL A 37 -1.72 2.15 15.56
N VAL A 38 -2.32 1.92 16.74
CA VAL A 38 -1.62 1.33 17.90
C VAL A 38 -1.37 -0.18 17.77
N ASN A 39 -2.07 -0.90 16.89
CA ASN A 39 -1.76 -2.31 16.60
C ASN A 39 -0.56 -2.52 15.66
N ALA A 40 0.03 -1.45 15.11
CA ALA A 40 1.20 -1.53 14.24
C ALA A 40 2.52 -1.81 14.99
N VAL A 41 2.51 -1.74 16.32
CA VAL A 41 3.68 -1.99 17.16
C VAL A 41 3.42 -3.27 17.95
N THR A 42 4.16 -4.34 17.64
CA THR A 42 4.24 -5.62 18.39
C THR A 42 3.21 -6.73 18.15
N GLY A 43 2.80 -6.97 16.90
CA GLY A 43 2.33 -8.29 16.46
C GLY A 43 3.31 -8.91 15.48
N LYS A 44 4.15 -9.85 15.92
CA LYS A 44 4.88 -10.74 14.99
C LYS A 44 3.85 -11.30 13.99
N SER A 45 4.17 -11.43 12.69
CA SER A 45 3.36 -12.24 11.76
C SER A 45 3.23 -13.66 12.32
N THR A 46 2.13 -13.95 13.02
CA THR A 46 1.80 -15.25 13.61
C THR A 46 0.72 -15.97 12.84
N ALA A 47 0.08 -15.29 11.88
CA ALA A 47 -1.06 -15.81 11.14
C ALA A 47 -0.66 -16.28 9.74
N SER A 48 -1.24 -17.40 9.32
CA SER A 48 -1.11 -17.89 7.94
C SER A 48 -1.68 -16.87 6.95
N MET A 49 -1.00 -16.70 5.83
CA MET A 49 -1.52 -15.91 4.70
C MET A 49 -2.70 -16.59 4.01
N GLU A 50 -2.95 -17.86 4.29
CA GLU A 50 -4.04 -18.62 3.66
C GLU A 50 -5.41 -18.00 3.90
N GLY A 51 -6.21 -17.97 2.83
CA GLY A 51 -7.54 -17.41 2.81
C GLY A 51 -7.73 -16.35 1.72
N THR A 52 -8.94 -15.81 1.67
CA THR A 52 -9.31 -14.71 0.79
C THR A 52 -9.18 -13.39 1.53
N TRP A 53 -8.49 -12.45 0.90
CA TRP A 53 -8.18 -11.13 1.44
C TRP A 53 -8.72 -10.07 0.49
N ILE A 54 -9.59 -9.22 1.00
CA ILE A 54 -10.29 -8.20 0.25
C ILE A 54 -9.61 -6.85 0.48
N TYR A 55 -9.36 -6.12 -0.60
CA TYR A 55 -8.77 -4.79 -0.53
C TYR A 55 -9.69 -3.79 0.17
N THR A 56 -9.15 -3.10 1.16
CA THR A 56 -9.82 -2.03 1.92
C THR A 56 -9.18 -0.67 1.71
N GLY A 57 -7.94 -0.61 1.23
CA GLY A 57 -7.24 0.65 0.99
C GLY A 57 -5.76 0.46 0.72
N SER A 58 -5.06 1.56 0.46
CA SER A 58 -3.61 1.59 0.34
C SER A 58 -2.95 1.46 1.71
N ALA A 59 -1.80 0.80 1.76
CA ALA A 59 -0.95 0.71 2.95
C ALA A 59 0.43 1.33 2.66
N ILE A 60 1.00 2.00 3.65
CA ILE A 60 2.32 2.63 3.57
C ILE A 60 3.13 2.27 4.81
N GLU A 61 4.37 1.83 4.60
CA GLU A 61 5.34 1.63 5.68
C GLU A 61 6.63 2.37 5.36
N PHE A 62 7.11 3.17 6.32
CA PHE A 62 8.41 3.82 6.22
C PHE A 62 9.50 2.89 6.74
N GLU A 63 10.57 2.73 5.98
CA GLU A 63 11.70 1.88 6.35
C GLU A 63 12.65 2.55 7.36
N SER A 64 12.53 3.87 7.61
CA SER A 64 13.38 4.57 8.57
C SER A 64 12.64 5.45 9.57
N ASP A 65 13.04 5.34 10.83
CA ASP A 65 12.53 6.11 11.96
C ASP A 65 12.75 7.62 11.79
N ASN A 66 13.82 8.00 11.10
CA ASN A 66 14.15 9.40 10.82
C ASN A 66 13.12 10.06 9.90
N LEU A 67 12.47 9.32 9.00
CA LEU A 67 11.40 9.85 8.16
C LEU A 67 10.10 10.00 8.95
N LEU A 68 9.78 9.03 9.81
CA LEU A 68 8.62 9.08 10.71
C LEU A 68 8.68 10.29 11.66
N GLN A 69 9.86 10.53 12.24
CA GLN A 69 10.09 11.62 13.19
C GLN A 69 10.14 13.00 12.51
N LYS A 70 10.71 13.11 11.29
CA LYS A 70 10.82 14.39 10.58
C LYS A 70 9.56 14.82 9.84
N ALA A 71 8.67 13.89 9.48
CA ALA A 71 7.54 14.17 8.59
C ALA A 71 6.18 14.32 9.28
N GLY A 72 6.07 14.18 10.61
CA GLY A 72 4.75 13.96 11.22
C GLY A 72 4.12 12.69 10.65
N GLY A 73 4.87 11.58 10.72
CA GLY A 73 4.75 10.41 9.86
C GLY A 73 3.34 9.87 9.60
N SER A 74 2.43 9.92 10.57
CA SER A 74 1.03 9.49 10.39
C SER A 74 0.24 10.39 9.42
N VAL A 75 0.44 11.71 9.47
CA VAL A 75 -0.26 12.65 8.58
C VAL A 75 0.27 12.52 7.15
N ALA A 76 1.59 12.39 7.00
CA ALA A 76 2.22 12.16 5.70
C ALA A 76 1.80 10.81 5.08
N ALA A 77 1.77 9.74 5.88
CA ALA A 77 1.26 8.43 5.48
C ALA A 77 -0.18 8.54 4.96
N GLY A 78 -1.09 9.13 5.74
CA GLY A 78 -2.49 9.27 5.35
C GLY A 78 -2.69 10.07 4.05
N ALA A 79 -1.90 11.13 3.84
CA ALA A 79 -1.95 11.89 2.59
C ALA A 79 -1.46 11.08 1.38
N ALA A 80 -0.38 10.32 1.55
CA ALA A 80 0.16 9.45 0.51
C ALA A 80 -0.77 8.26 0.22
N GLU A 81 -1.38 7.65 1.24
CA GLU A 81 -2.41 6.61 1.13
C GLU A 81 -3.62 7.12 0.36
N SER A 82 -4.14 8.30 0.74
CA SER A 82 -5.26 8.93 0.02
C SER A 82 -4.91 9.16 -1.45
N LYS A 83 -3.67 9.60 -1.74
CA LYS A 83 -3.26 9.86 -3.12
C LYS A 83 -3.06 8.58 -3.94
N LEU A 84 -2.54 7.52 -3.31
CA LEU A 84 -2.40 6.21 -3.92
C LEU A 84 -3.78 5.59 -4.20
N ASN A 85 -4.70 5.66 -3.25
CA ASN A 85 -6.10 5.25 -3.41
C ASN A 85 -6.76 5.92 -4.62
N GLU A 86 -6.61 7.24 -4.77
CA GLU A 86 -7.12 7.97 -5.94
C GLU A 86 -6.60 7.42 -7.27
N GLN A 87 -5.30 7.08 -7.34
CA GLN A 87 -4.72 6.55 -8.57
C GLN A 87 -5.11 5.10 -8.82
N LEU A 88 -5.11 4.26 -7.79
CA LEU A 88 -5.56 2.87 -7.87
C LEU A 88 -7.02 2.77 -8.34
N ALA A 89 -7.89 3.66 -7.85
CA ALA A 89 -9.29 3.70 -8.26
C ALA A 89 -9.48 3.94 -9.76
N LYS A 90 -8.59 4.72 -10.40
CA LYS A 90 -8.63 5.00 -11.85
C LYS A 90 -8.29 3.77 -12.69
N VAL A 91 -7.48 2.84 -12.16
CA VAL A 91 -7.15 1.55 -12.82
C VAL A 91 -8.07 0.40 -12.38
N GLY A 92 -9.11 0.70 -11.61
CA GLY A 92 -10.15 -0.24 -11.18
C GLY A 92 -9.86 -0.96 -9.88
N ILE A 93 -8.80 -0.59 -9.15
CA ILE A 93 -8.49 -1.10 -7.82
C ILE A 93 -9.20 -0.18 -6.82
N LYS A 94 -10.33 -0.64 -6.30
CA LYS A 94 -11.17 0.04 -5.32
C LYS A 94 -11.52 -0.93 -4.20
N GLU A 95 -11.94 -0.40 -3.06
CA GLU A 95 -12.42 -1.22 -1.95
C GLU A 95 -13.44 -2.26 -2.44
N GLY A 96 -13.26 -3.51 -1.99
CA GLY A 96 -14.10 -4.65 -2.39
C GLY A 96 -13.92 -5.14 -3.83
N GLN A 97 -13.23 -4.40 -4.69
CA GLN A 97 -13.05 -4.74 -6.11
C GLN A 97 -11.76 -5.47 -6.41
N MET A 98 -10.84 -5.55 -5.43
CA MET A 98 -9.62 -6.34 -5.53
C MET A 98 -9.56 -7.38 -4.41
N SER A 99 -9.11 -8.58 -4.73
CA SER A 99 -8.84 -9.61 -3.74
C SER A 99 -7.63 -10.46 -4.08
N PHE A 100 -7.04 -11.03 -3.03
CA PHE A 100 -6.02 -12.08 -3.11
C PHE A 100 -6.53 -13.31 -2.39
N THR A 101 -6.53 -14.46 -3.05
CA THR A 101 -6.82 -15.75 -2.41
C THR A 101 -5.54 -16.57 -2.40
N PHE A 102 -4.99 -16.85 -1.22
CA PHE A 102 -3.82 -17.68 -1.01
C PHE A 102 -4.25 -19.08 -0.55
N ASN A 103 -3.85 -20.12 -1.27
CA ASN A 103 -4.25 -21.50 -1.03
C ASN A 103 -3.11 -22.30 -0.37
N ALA A 104 -3.47 -23.30 0.45
CA ALA A 104 -2.50 -24.17 1.13
C ALA A 104 -1.57 -24.95 0.18
N ASP A 105 -1.95 -25.12 -1.09
CA ASP A 105 -1.13 -25.76 -2.14
C ASP A 105 -0.07 -24.82 -2.74
N SER A 106 0.19 -23.67 -2.11
CA SER A 106 1.13 -22.64 -2.58
C SER A 106 0.72 -21.95 -3.89
N THR A 107 -0.53 -22.07 -4.32
CA THR A 107 -1.10 -21.27 -5.40
C THR A 107 -1.80 -20.02 -4.84
N PHE A 108 -1.88 -18.97 -5.65
CA PHE A 108 -2.73 -17.82 -5.30
C PHE A 108 -3.44 -17.28 -6.53
N THR A 109 -4.54 -16.56 -6.29
CA THR A 109 -5.27 -15.81 -7.32
C THR A 109 -5.36 -14.35 -6.88
N ALA A 110 -4.98 -13.43 -7.77
CA ALA A 110 -5.27 -12.01 -7.61
C ALA A 110 -6.41 -11.64 -8.56
N LYS A 111 -7.45 -10.99 -8.04
CA LYS A 111 -8.64 -10.57 -8.79
C LYS A 111 -8.82 -9.07 -8.72
N VAL A 112 -9.16 -8.43 -9.83
CA VAL A 112 -9.57 -7.02 -9.92
C VAL A 112 -10.80 -6.93 -10.82
N GLY A 113 -11.95 -6.61 -10.22
CA GLY A 113 -13.26 -6.66 -10.89
C GLY A 113 -13.53 -8.05 -11.46
N ALA A 114 -13.78 -8.15 -12.76
CA ALA A 114 -14.02 -9.43 -13.44
C ALA A 114 -12.72 -10.15 -13.89
N LYS A 115 -11.55 -9.51 -13.79
CA LYS A 115 -10.28 -10.11 -14.21
C LYS A 115 -9.63 -10.84 -13.04
N SER A 116 -9.08 -12.03 -13.31
CA SER A 116 -8.28 -12.78 -12.35
C SER A 116 -6.99 -13.27 -12.99
N ILE A 117 -5.89 -13.20 -12.25
CA ILE A 117 -4.61 -13.78 -12.62
C ILE A 117 -4.19 -14.77 -11.53
N LYS A 118 -3.67 -15.92 -11.95
CA LYS A 118 -3.19 -16.97 -11.06
C LYS A 118 -1.66 -16.96 -10.98
N GLY A 119 -1.14 -17.41 -9.86
CA GLY A 119 0.29 -17.56 -9.63
C GLY A 119 0.59 -18.56 -8.53
N THR A 120 1.86 -18.64 -8.16
CA THR A 120 2.33 -19.37 -6.98
C THR A 120 2.97 -18.43 -5.99
N TYR A 121 2.90 -18.77 -4.70
CA TYR A 121 3.53 -18.00 -3.66
C TYR A 121 4.37 -18.87 -2.73
N SER A 122 5.35 -18.25 -2.09
CA SER A 122 5.95 -18.76 -0.87
C SER A 122 5.93 -17.66 0.17
N TYR A 123 5.84 -18.03 1.45
CA TYR A 123 5.87 -17.10 2.56
C TYR A 123 6.87 -17.55 3.60
N ASP A 124 7.80 -16.67 3.93
CA ASP A 124 8.76 -16.85 5.02
C ASP A 124 8.30 -16.03 6.23
N THR A 125 7.80 -16.73 7.24
CA THR A 125 7.29 -16.12 8.48
C THR A 125 8.40 -15.50 9.33
N SER A 126 9.66 -15.95 9.17
CA SER A 126 10.80 -15.42 9.92
C SER A 126 11.21 -14.05 9.44
N THR A 127 11.18 -13.83 8.11
CA THR A 127 11.51 -12.56 7.47
C THR A 127 10.27 -11.73 7.14
N GLN A 128 9.08 -12.29 7.32
CA GLN A 128 7.79 -11.69 6.96
C GLN A 128 7.71 -11.34 5.47
N HIS A 129 8.38 -12.10 4.61
CA HIS A 129 8.40 -11.85 3.18
C HIS A 129 7.66 -12.91 2.39
N ALA A 130 6.76 -12.47 1.51
CA ALA A 130 6.12 -13.32 0.51
C ALA A 130 6.78 -13.12 -0.86
N ASN A 131 7.00 -14.21 -1.58
CA ASN A 131 7.41 -14.18 -2.98
C ASN A 131 6.25 -14.61 -3.85
N LEU A 132 5.68 -13.67 -4.60
CA LEU A 132 4.57 -13.91 -5.52
C LEU A 132 5.12 -14.11 -6.94
N LYS A 133 4.78 -15.22 -7.59
CA LYS A 133 5.17 -15.52 -8.97
C LYS A 133 3.94 -15.59 -9.85
N PHE A 134 3.74 -14.57 -10.67
CA PHE A 134 2.70 -14.55 -11.69
C PHE A 134 3.21 -15.26 -12.95
N MET A 135 2.41 -16.20 -13.49
CA MET A 135 2.70 -16.91 -14.75
C MET A 135 4.14 -17.44 -14.87
N LYS A 136 4.77 -17.85 -13.75
CA LYS A 136 6.17 -18.34 -13.64
C LYS A 136 7.28 -17.33 -14.03
N LEU A 137 6.99 -16.08 -14.35
CA LEU A 137 7.94 -15.17 -15.00
C LEU A 137 8.39 -13.97 -14.16
N ILE A 138 7.52 -13.41 -13.31
CA ILE A 138 7.84 -12.17 -12.58
C ILE A 138 7.79 -12.46 -11.07
N PRO A 139 8.95 -12.61 -10.40
CA PRO A 139 9.00 -12.70 -8.96
C PRO A 139 8.78 -11.31 -8.36
N LEU A 140 7.73 -11.18 -7.55
CA LEU A 140 7.39 -9.98 -6.79
C LEU A 140 7.50 -10.32 -5.30
N SER A 141 8.57 -9.88 -4.67
CA SER A 141 8.73 -9.98 -3.22
C SER A 141 7.99 -8.83 -2.52
N ALA A 142 7.15 -9.18 -1.56
CA ALA A 142 6.43 -8.26 -0.68
C ALA A 142 6.86 -8.49 0.77
N LYS A 143 6.88 -7.43 1.57
CA LYS A 143 6.76 -7.54 3.02
C LYS A 143 5.29 -7.75 3.37
N VAL A 144 5.04 -8.61 4.35
CA VAL A 144 3.71 -9.02 4.77
C VAL A 144 3.55 -8.83 6.27
N ASN A 145 2.71 -7.88 6.65
CA ASN A 145 2.26 -7.71 8.02
C ASN A 145 0.89 -8.40 8.13
N CYS A 146 0.86 -9.66 8.58
CA CYS A 146 -0.35 -10.49 8.60
C CYS A 146 -0.81 -10.81 10.03
N THR A 147 -2.09 -10.55 10.28
CA THR A 147 -2.82 -10.94 11.50
C THR A 147 -3.94 -11.92 11.14
N SER A 148 -4.75 -12.37 12.09
CA SER A 148 -5.88 -13.26 11.80
C SER A 148 -6.97 -12.62 10.93
N ALA A 149 -7.06 -11.27 10.92
CA ALA A 149 -8.15 -10.53 10.28
C ALA A 149 -7.68 -9.50 9.24
N ASN A 150 -6.44 -9.00 9.34
CA ASN A 150 -5.90 -7.97 8.46
C ASN A 150 -4.53 -8.36 7.92
N MET A 151 -4.23 -7.93 6.70
CA MET A 151 -2.96 -8.15 6.03
C MET A 151 -2.56 -6.91 5.25
N ASP A 152 -1.33 -6.45 5.46
CA ASP A 152 -0.70 -5.51 4.54
C ASP A 152 0.24 -6.26 3.60
N LEU A 153 0.04 -6.09 2.29
CA LEU A 153 0.97 -6.53 1.26
C LEU A 153 1.75 -5.31 0.76
N LEU A 154 2.99 -5.19 1.21
CA LEU A 154 3.83 -4.02 0.98
C LEU A 154 4.97 -4.36 0.00
N PHE A 155 5.17 -3.52 -1.00
CA PHE A 155 6.15 -3.71 -2.04
C PHE A 155 7.06 -2.49 -2.12
N ASN A 156 8.29 -2.69 -2.59
CA ASN A 156 9.04 -1.56 -3.13
C ASN A 156 8.40 -1.07 -4.44
N SER A 157 8.75 0.14 -4.80
CA SER A 157 8.11 0.94 -5.85
C SER A 157 8.03 0.23 -7.20
N ASP A 158 9.14 -0.35 -7.65
CA ASP A 158 9.21 -1.07 -8.92
C ASP A 158 8.33 -2.33 -8.93
N LYS A 159 8.28 -3.07 -7.82
CA LYS A 159 7.47 -4.29 -7.73
C LYS A 159 5.99 -3.95 -7.63
N LEU A 160 5.61 -2.90 -6.90
CA LEU A 160 4.23 -2.42 -6.84
C LEU A 160 3.73 -2.03 -8.23
N LEU A 161 4.53 -1.25 -8.97
CA LEU A 161 4.17 -0.81 -10.31
C LEU A 161 4.00 -1.99 -11.28
N LYS A 162 4.92 -2.97 -11.21
CA LYS A 162 4.81 -4.24 -11.97
C LYS A 162 3.52 -4.98 -11.62
N LEU A 163 3.21 -5.13 -10.33
CA LEU A 163 2.01 -5.80 -9.87
C LEU A 163 0.75 -5.11 -10.41
N ILE A 164 0.62 -3.81 -10.21
CA ILE A 164 -0.54 -3.03 -10.66
C ILE A 164 -0.69 -3.13 -12.17
N THR A 165 0.41 -3.06 -12.92
CA THR A 165 0.38 -3.23 -14.38
C THR A 165 -0.20 -4.60 -14.77
N LEU A 166 0.18 -5.66 -14.07
CA LEU A 166 -0.31 -7.03 -14.32
C LEU A 166 -1.81 -7.20 -13.98
N ILE A 167 -2.26 -6.66 -12.85
CA ILE A 167 -3.62 -6.92 -12.34
C ILE A 167 -4.63 -5.84 -12.74
N SER A 168 -4.18 -4.69 -13.24
CA SER A 168 -5.08 -3.59 -13.58
C SER A 168 -6.11 -3.97 -14.64
N SER A 169 -7.35 -3.54 -14.42
CA SER A 169 -8.44 -3.77 -15.37
C SER A 169 -8.34 -2.87 -16.61
N LYS A 170 -7.62 -1.74 -16.50
CA LYS A 170 -7.47 -0.69 -17.51
C LYS A 170 -6.00 -0.32 -17.72
N SER A 171 -5.56 -0.21 -18.96
CA SER A 171 -4.23 0.32 -19.29
C SER A 171 -4.29 1.86 -19.35
N ASN A 172 -3.88 2.54 -18.28
CA ASN A 172 -3.74 4.01 -18.26
C ASN A 172 -2.30 4.39 -17.87
N ASN A 173 -1.49 4.72 -18.88
CA ASN A 173 -0.06 5.00 -18.72
C ASN A 173 0.21 6.19 -17.77
N THR A 174 -0.61 7.25 -17.82
CA THR A 174 -0.46 8.43 -16.94
C THR A 174 -0.71 8.09 -15.47
N THR A 175 -1.69 7.23 -15.20
CA THR A 175 -1.97 6.78 -13.83
C THR A 175 -0.84 5.90 -13.30
N LEU A 176 -0.33 4.97 -14.12
CA LEU A 176 0.83 4.14 -13.79
C LEU A 176 2.07 4.98 -13.51
N LYS A 177 2.33 6.02 -14.32
CA LYS A 177 3.42 6.98 -14.06
C LYS A 177 3.25 7.70 -12.73
N THR A 178 2.03 8.13 -12.40
CA THR A 178 1.77 8.84 -11.13
C THR A 178 1.98 7.91 -9.93
N ILE A 179 1.53 6.67 -10.02
CA ILE A 179 1.77 5.65 -8.99
C ILE A 179 3.28 5.38 -8.85
N GLY A 180 4.00 5.22 -9.96
CA GLY A 180 5.45 5.06 -9.95
C GLY A 180 6.17 6.25 -9.32
N SER A 181 5.76 7.48 -9.64
CA SER A 181 6.32 8.69 -9.03
C SER A 181 6.03 8.78 -7.54
N LEU A 182 4.83 8.43 -7.08
CA LEU A 182 4.49 8.38 -5.66
C LEU A 182 5.41 7.40 -4.93
N ALA A 183 5.55 6.21 -5.50
CA ALA A 183 6.39 5.17 -4.96
C ALA A 183 7.88 5.57 -4.93
N ASN A 184 8.35 6.30 -5.93
CA ASN A 184 9.74 6.77 -5.97
C ASN A 184 9.98 8.05 -5.18
N SER A 185 8.93 8.76 -4.76
CA SER A 185 9.05 10.08 -4.13
C SER A 185 9.52 10.02 -2.67
N TYR A 186 9.52 8.84 -2.07
CA TYR A 186 9.99 8.62 -0.71
C TYR A 186 11.01 7.48 -0.72
N ASP A 187 12.29 7.84 -0.79
CA ASP A 187 13.40 6.90 -0.56
C ASP A 187 13.24 6.29 0.84
N GLY A 188 13.19 4.96 0.94
CA GLY A 188 12.87 4.24 2.19
C GLY A 188 11.38 4.17 2.54
N MET A 189 10.49 4.03 1.56
CA MET A 189 9.05 3.77 1.78
C MET A 189 8.61 2.53 0.98
N MET A 190 7.88 1.63 1.63
CA MET A 190 7.12 0.57 0.98
C MET A 190 5.66 0.97 0.87
N LEU A 191 5.07 0.61 -0.26
CA LEU A 191 3.69 0.90 -0.60
C LEU A 191 2.98 -0.38 -0.98
N GLY A 192 1.68 -0.44 -0.74
CA GLY A 192 0.89 -1.52 -1.28
C GLY A 192 -0.54 -1.49 -0.80
N PHE A 193 -1.02 -2.64 -0.33
CA PHE A 193 -2.44 -2.90 -0.15
C PHE A 193 -2.73 -3.30 1.29
N ALA A 194 -3.62 -2.56 1.94
CA ALA A 194 -4.30 -2.98 3.15
C ALA A 194 -5.46 -3.90 2.75
N LEU A 195 -5.48 -5.08 3.35
CA LEU A 195 -6.45 -6.12 3.07
C LEU A 195 -7.11 -6.60 4.36
N LYS A 196 -8.38 -6.99 4.25
CA LYS A 196 -9.14 -7.64 5.32
C LYS A 196 -9.51 -9.05 4.89
N LYS A 197 -9.42 -10.02 5.80
CA LYS A 197 -9.90 -11.38 5.55
C LYS A 197 -11.41 -11.36 5.28
N GLU A 198 -11.82 -12.10 4.25
CA GLU A 198 -13.24 -12.38 3.96
C GLU A 198 -13.90 -13.13 5.11
#